data_AF-A0AAV4VQ46-F1
#
_entry.id   AF-A0AAV4VQ46-F1
#
_cell.length_a   1.000
_cell.length_b   1.000
_cell.length_c   1.000
_cell.angle_alpha   90.00
_cell.angle_beta   90.00
_cell.angle_gamma   90.00
#
_symmetry.space_group_name_H-M   'P 1'
#
loop_
_entity.id
_entity.type
_entity.pdbx_description
1 polymer ?
#
loop_
_entity_poly.entity_id
_entity_poly.type
_entity_poly.pdbx_seq_one_letter_code
_entity_poly.pdbx_strand_id
1 'polypeptide(L)'
;MMKTSQYTPVRPPRGSKVSKDTSGRLMNIIAELSVSKNNDDRKRKMQELKKDFDACDGRLVELISGHREQLSITMESFSKISAKININRQGCRLVTEKLTACKKLLECKRDEIRRLRAESVEHREVINMLREINDLNQVHGNVEAYMKEEQFLKATELLVSSLNLMNGKLAGAEGLKDLKSDLITLRKKLHEKLVQEIHKHLYMIPDNIFLHKNSELDNRSKSYEETFTHIRFVIKLPAEGACCDFSNDANYKQIAIILKCIALLDSLSETVEILKENCSKELMKIVRNSTEVMYGMIPQNSYACEIQPIFSVTQNKNQPEHFLLDLLNSILNQFRQVAVNHYALLDNLERISMTKALSDVTQYEIADIYSKLQATVELLSLIILIYTLLLLNELLQHLQKFQLLSLTFHHFFSAKLLQEQKKS
;
A
#
# COMPACT_ATOMS: atom_id res chain seq x y z
N MET A 1 -50.41 -30.26 -31.07
CA MET A 1 -50.47 -28.90 -31.65
C MET A 1 -51.79 -28.73 -32.39
N MET A 2 -52.83 -28.19 -31.72
CA MET A 2 -54.12 -27.92 -32.35
C MET A 2 -54.11 -26.50 -32.93
N LYS A 3 -54.18 -26.38 -34.27
CA LYS A 3 -54.37 -25.10 -34.97
C LYS A 3 -55.83 -24.67 -34.78
N THR A 4 -56.08 -23.71 -33.90
CA THR A 4 -57.35 -23.01 -33.81
C THR A 4 -57.46 -22.03 -34.98
N SER A 5 -58.29 -22.38 -35.96
CA SER A 5 -58.64 -21.52 -37.09
C SER A 5 -59.36 -20.26 -36.58
N GLN A 6 -58.66 -19.14 -36.55
CA GLN A 6 -59.23 -17.82 -36.30
C GLN A 6 -60.15 -17.44 -37.47
N TYR A 7 -61.46 -17.60 -37.29
CA TYR A 7 -62.44 -16.98 -38.16
C TYR A 7 -62.51 -15.48 -37.85
N THR A 8 -61.86 -14.67 -38.69
CA THR A 8 -62.06 -13.22 -38.67
C THR A 8 -63.47 -12.89 -39.19
N PRO A 9 -64.23 -12.00 -38.53
CA PRO A 9 -65.56 -11.63 -38.99
C PRO A 9 -65.46 -10.89 -40.33
N VAL A 10 -65.82 -11.58 -41.42
CA VAL A 10 -65.95 -10.99 -42.74
C VAL A 10 -67.26 -10.19 -42.78
N ARG A 11 -67.18 -8.93 -43.22
CA ARG A 11 -68.35 -8.07 -43.42
C ARG A 11 -69.34 -8.76 -44.38
N PRO A 12 -70.65 -8.76 -44.11
CA PRO A 12 -71.61 -9.28 -45.07
C PRO A 12 -71.50 -8.50 -46.40
N PRO A 13 -71.64 -9.16 -47.56
CA PRO A 13 -71.66 -8.48 -48.85
C PRO A 13 -72.78 -7.45 -48.85
N ARG A 14 -72.43 -6.16 -48.93
CA ARG A 14 -73.42 -5.09 -49.17
C ARG A 14 -73.82 -5.14 -50.64
N GLY A 15 -75.09 -5.44 -50.88
CA GLY A 15 -75.72 -5.37 -52.20
C GLY A 15 -76.02 -6.74 -52.78
N SER A 16 -77.02 -7.43 -52.22
CA SER A 16 -77.80 -8.34 -53.05
C SER A 16 -78.39 -7.49 -54.19
N LYS A 17 -78.17 -7.94 -55.44
CA LYS A 17 -78.85 -7.37 -56.60
C LYS A 17 -80.34 -7.35 -56.27
N VAL A 18 -80.90 -6.17 -56.09
CA VAL A 18 -82.35 -6.00 -55.99
C VAL A 18 -82.90 -6.59 -57.29
N SER A 19 -83.69 -7.66 -57.20
CA SER A 19 -84.24 -8.33 -58.38
C SER A 19 -84.98 -7.28 -59.22
N LYS A 20 -84.61 -7.21 -60.49
CA LYS A 20 -85.06 -6.18 -61.46
C LYS A 20 -86.56 -6.27 -61.78
N ASP A 21 -87.24 -7.25 -61.20
CA ASP A 21 -88.61 -7.64 -61.55
C ASP A 21 -89.67 -6.66 -61.04
N THR A 22 -89.39 -5.91 -59.97
CA THR A 22 -90.33 -4.90 -59.43
C THR A 22 -90.12 -3.51 -60.04
N SER A 23 -88.86 -3.10 -60.26
CA SER A 23 -88.52 -1.78 -60.81
C SER A 23 -88.77 -1.67 -62.32
N GLY A 24 -88.66 -2.77 -63.07
CA GLY A 24 -89.00 -2.81 -64.50
C GLY A 24 -90.50 -2.62 -64.78
N ARG A 25 -91.37 -3.10 -63.88
CA ARG A 25 -92.83 -3.02 -64.04
C ARG A 25 -93.36 -1.58 -63.91
N LEU A 26 -92.84 -0.82 -62.94
CA LEU A 26 -93.11 0.62 -62.79
C LEU A 26 -92.63 1.41 -64.02
N MET A 27 -91.42 1.11 -64.50
CA MET A 27 -90.84 1.78 -65.69
C MET A 27 -91.69 1.54 -66.95
N ASN A 28 -92.20 0.31 -67.13
CA ASN A 28 -93.07 -0.07 -68.26
C ASN A 28 -94.44 0.61 -68.20
N ILE A 29 -95.04 0.72 -67.01
CA ILE A 29 -96.33 1.42 -66.82
C ILE A 29 -96.18 2.93 -67.06
N ILE A 30 -95.06 3.54 -66.65
CA ILE A 30 -94.75 4.95 -66.92
C ILE A 30 -94.61 5.19 -68.43
N ALA A 31 -93.92 4.30 -69.15
CA ALA A 31 -93.80 4.37 -70.60
C ALA A 31 -95.16 4.22 -71.32
N GLU A 32 -95.98 3.28 -70.90
CA GLU A 32 -97.31 3.00 -71.47
C GLU A 32 -98.32 4.14 -71.20
N LEU A 33 -98.29 4.72 -70.00
CA LEU A 33 -99.08 5.91 -69.64
C LEU A 33 -98.67 7.16 -70.42
N SER A 34 -97.37 7.30 -70.74
CA SER A 34 -96.83 8.45 -71.48
C SER A 34 -97.20 8.43 -72.97
N VAL A 35 -97.46 7.24 -73.54
CA VAL A 35 -97.86 7.05 -74.95
C VAL A 35 -99.38 7.06 -75.13
N SER A 36 -100.15 6.66 -74.11
CA SER A 36 -101.61 6.59 -74.19
C SER A 36 -102.28 7.97 -74.19
N LYS A 37 -102.99 8.30 -75.28
CA LYS A 37 -103.82 9.53 -75.43
C LYS A 37 -105.24 9.40 -74.87
N ASN A 38 -105.62 8.20 -74.41
CA ASN A 38 -106.97 7.92 -73.94
C ASN A 38 -107.05 8.04 -72.41
N ASN A 39 -107.90 8.94 -71.90
CA ASN A 39 -108.01 9.21 -70.46
C ASN A 39 -108.52 8.00 -69.67
N ASP A 40 -109.39 7.19 -70.28
CA ASP A 40 -109.94 6.00 -69.63
C ASP A 40 -108.90 4.90 -69.45
N ASP A 41 -107.98 4.72 -70.40
CA ASP A 41 -106.91 3.73 -70.29
C ASP A 41 -105.85 4.15 -69.27
N ARG A 42 -105.55 5.46 -69.17
CA ARG A 42 -104.73 6.01 -68.09
C ARG A 42 -105.37 5.80 -66.72
N LYS A 43 -106.69 5.98 -66.62
CA LYS A 43 -107.44 5.76 -65.38
C LYS A 43 -107.46 4.28 -64.97
N ARG A 44 -107.62 3.36 -65.93
CA ARG A 44 -107.53 1.91 -65.71
C ARG A 44 -106.15 1.48 -65.22
N LYS A 45 -105.08 1.92 -65.89
CA LYS A 45 -103.68 1.60 -65.51
C LYS A 45 -103.28 2.24 -64.17
N MET A 46 -103.77 3.44 -63.88
CA MET A 46 -103.62 4.07 -62.56
C MET A 46 -104.33 3.25 -61.47
N GLN A 47 -105.55 2.77 -61.73
CA GLN A 47 -106.26 1.88 -60.82
C GLN A 47 -105.54 0.54 -60.62
N GLU A 48 -104.99 -0.04 -61.68
CA GLU A 48 -104.22 -1.29 -61.61
C GLU A 48 -102.94 -1.11 -60.79
N LEU A 49 -102.18 -0.04 -61.03
CA LEU A 49 -100.97 0.27 -60.26
C LEU A 49 -101.29 0.56 -58.79
N LYS A 50 -102.36 1.30 -58.52
CA LYS A 50 -102.81 1.59 -57.16
C LYS A 50 -103.21 0.29 -56.44
N LYS A 51 -103.94 -0.60 -57.12
CA LYS A 51 -104.32 -1.92 -56.60
C LYS A 51 -103.09 -2.78 -56.29
N ASP A 52 -102.10 -2.80 -57.17
CA ASP A 52 -100.86 -3.56 -56.97
C ASP A 52 -100.00 -2.96 -55.84
N PHE A 53 -99.94 -1.63 -55.72
CA PHE A 53 -99.29 -0.94 -54.61
C PHE A 53 -99.96 -1.28 -53.27
N ASP A 54 -101.28 -1.12 -53.19
CA ASP A 54 -102.07 -1.43 -51.99
C ASP A 54 -101.94 -2.92 -51.61
N ALA A 55 -101.83 -3.82 -52.60
CA ALA A 55 -101.58 -5.25 -52.38
C ALA A 55 -100.15 -5.54 -51.86
N CYS A 56 -99.14 -4.83 -52.35
CA CYS A 56 -97.76 -4.97 -51.87
C CYS A 56 -97.58 -4.38 -50.48
N ASP A 57 -98.17 -3.22 -50.22
CA ASP A 57 -98.17 -2.56 -48.92
C ASP A 57 -98.93 -3.40 -47.89
N GLY A 58 -100.11 -3.92 -48.25
CA GLY A 58 -100.85 -4.87 -47.42
C GLY A 58 -100.04 -6.13 -47.08
N ARG A 59 -99.35 -6.72 -48.07
CA ARG A 59 -98.48 -7.88 -47.85
C ARG A 59 -97.28 -7.55 -46.97
N LEU A 60 -96.71 -6.35 -47.11
CA LEU A 60 -95.62 -5.88 -46.26
C LEU A 60 -96.11 -5.69 -44.83
N VAL A 61 -97.28 -5.07 -44.63
CA VAL A 61 -97.89 -4.88 -43.31
C VAL A 61 -98.22 -6.23 -42.67
N GLU A 62 -98.71 -7.20 -43.43
CA GLU A 62 -98.99 -8.57 -42.95
C GLU A 62 -97.71 -9.33 -42.55
N LEU A 63 -96.63 -9.19 -43.34
CA LEU A 63 -95.32 -9.75 -42.98
C LEU A 63 -94.73 -9.08 -41.74
N ILE A 64 -94.85 -7.75 -41.63
CA ILE A 64 -94.37 -6.96 -40.48
C ILE A 64 -95.20 -7.28 -39.24
N SER A 65 -96.52 -7.39 -39.35
CA SER A 65 -97.39 -7.72 -38.22
C SER A 65 -97.16 -9.16 -37.75
N GLY A 66 -96.96 -10.11 -38.67
CA GLY A 66 -96.64 -11.50 -38.35
C GLY A 66 -95.28 -11.69 -37.68
N HIS A 67 -94.27 -10.89 -38.03
CA HIS A 67 -92.92 -10.97 -37.43
C HIS A 67 -92.65 -9.88 -36.38
N ARG A 68 -93.65 -9.09 -35.98
CA ARG A 68 -93.48 -7.94 -35.09
C ARG A 68 -92.90 -8.35 -33.73
N GLU A 69 -93.36 -9.46 -33.19
CA GLU A 69 -92.89 -9.99 -31.90
C GLU A 69 -91.42 -10.41 -31.98
N GLN A 70 -91.05 -11.18 -33.00
CA GLN A 70 -89.67 -11.60 -33.23
C GLN A 70 -88.74 -10.40 -33.47
N LEU A 71 -89.19 -9.40 -34.23
CA LEU A 71 -88.45 -8.16 -34.46
C LEU A 71 -88.25 -7.38 -33.15
N SER A 72 -89.29 -7.28 -32.32
CA SER A 72 -89.21 -6.60 -31.02
C SER A 72 -88.23 -7.29 -30.08
N ILE A 73 -88.32 -8.62 -29.95
CA ILE A 73 -87.40 -9.43 -29.14
C ILE A 73 -85.96 -9.28 -29.63
N THR A 74 -85.76 -9.30 -30.95
CA THR A 74 -84.44 -9.15 -31.57
C THR A 74 -83.87 -7.76 -31.34
N MET A 75 -84.69 -6.70 -31.47
CA MET A 75 -84.28 -5.32 -31.25
C MET A 75 -83.95 -5.04 -29.78
N GLU A 76 -84.74 -5.59 -28.85
CA GLU A 76 -84.48 -5.48 -27.43
C GLU A 76 -83.19 -6.24 -27.04
N SER A 77 -83.02 -7.47 -27.55
CA SER A 77 -81.80 -8.26 -27.33
C SER A 77 -80.58 -7.56 -27.90
N PHE A 78 -80.68 -6.97 -29.10
CA PHE A 78 -79.62 -6.19 -29.71
C PHE A 78 -79.27 -4.94 -28.88
N SER A 79 -80.28 -4.25 -28.35
CA SER A 79 -80.08 -3.08 -27.48
C SER A 79 -79.37 -3.47 -26.18
N LYS A 80 -79.78 -4.57 -25.54
CA LYS A 80 -79.13 -5.13 -24.34
C LYS A 80 -77.69 -5.55 -24.62
N ILE A 81 -77.44 -6.25 -25.73
CA ILE A 81 -76.09 -6.69 -26.14
C ILE A 81 -75.22 -5.46 -26.43
N SER A 82 -75.73 -4.47 -27.15
CA SER A 82 -75.01 -3.23 -27.45
C SER A 82 -74.64 -2.47 -26.18
N ALA A 83 -75.56 -2.34 -25.23
CA ALA A 83 -75.29 -1.73 -23.93
C ALA A 83 -74.21 -2.50 -23.16
N LYS A 84 -74.30 -3.84 -23.11
CA LYS A 84 -73.31 -4.69 -22.43
C LYS A 84 -71.92 -4.61 -23.09
N ILE A 85 -71.87 -4.58 -24.42
CA ILE A 85 -70.62 -4.37 -25.17
C ILE A 85 -70.03 -3.00 -24.85
N ASN A 86 -70.84 -1.95 -24.78
CA ASN A 86 -70.36 -0.61 -24.49
C ASN A 86 -69.79 -0.51 -23.07
N ILE A 87 -70.50 -1.06 -22.07
CA ILE A 87 -70.04 -1.15 -20.68
C ILE A 87 -68.72 -1.94 -20.61
N ASN A 88 -68.63 -3.09 -21.29
CA ASN A 88 -67.41 -3.89 -21.33
C ASN A 88 -66.24 -3.16 -22.00
N ARG A 89 -66.48 -2.42 -23.10
CA ARG A 89 -65.45 -1.61 -23.76
C ARG A 89 -64.95 -0.49 -22.86
N GLN A 90 -65.85 0.18 -22.14
CA GLN A 90 -65.48 1.22 -21.19
C GLN A 90 -64.72 0.64 -19.99
N GLY A 91 -65.16 -0.52 -19.48
CA GLY A 91 -64.44 -1.27 -18.44
C GLY A 91 -63.03 -1.68 -18.88
N CYS A 92 -62.87 -2.19 -20.10
CA CYS A 92 -61.55 -2.50 -20.66
C CYS A 92 -60.66 -1.25 -20.74
N ARG A 93 -61.20 -0.11 -21.20
CA ARG A 93 -60.45 1.16 -21.25
C ARG A 93 -59.98 1.58 -19.86
N LEU A 94 -60.86 1.56 -18.86
CA LEU A 94 -60.53 1.89 -17.48
C LEU A 94 -59.41 0.98 -16.93
N VAL A 95 -59.49 -0.33 -17.17
CA VAL A 95 -58.46 -1.28 -16.73
C VAL A 95 -57.13 -0.97 -17.43
N THR A 96 -57.13 -0.67 -18.73
CA THR A 96 -55.90 -0.28 -19.43
C THR A 96 -55.31 1.04 -18.91
N GLU A 97 -56.13 2.03 -18.57
CA GLU A 97 -55.68 3.29 -17.97
C GLU A 97 -55.09 3.05 -16.57
N LYS A 98 -55.74 2.27 -15.72
CA LYS A 98 -55.20 1.90 -14.40
C LYS A 98 -53.89 1.11 -14.53
N LEU A 99 -53.82 0.16 -15.45
CA LEU A 99 -52.61 -0.64 -15.68
C LEU A 99 -51.44 0.24 -16.18
N THR A 100 -51.71 1.20 -17.07
CA THR A 100 -50.69 2.14 -17.55
C THR A 100 -50.24 3.10 -16.45
N ALA A 101 -51.14 3.56 -15.58
CA ALA A 101 -50.77 4.34 -14.39
C ALA A 101 -49.90 3.52 -13.41
N CYS A 102 -50.29 2.28 -13.11
CA CYS A 102 -49.50 1.37 -12.28
C CYS A 102 -48.11 1.09 -12.90
N LYS A 103 -48.04 0.88 -14.22
CA LYS A 103 -46.78 0.70 -14.93
C LYS A 103 -45.85 1.90 -14.74
N LYS A 104 -46.36 3.13 -14.92
CA LYS A 104 -45.58 4.35 -14.71
C LYS A 104 -45.07 4.47 -13.27
N LEU A 105 -45.92 4.18 -12.28
CA LEU A 105 -45.52 4.22 -10.87
C LEU A 105 -44.40 3.20 -10.57
N LEU A 106 -44.51 1.99 -11.13
CA LEU A 106 -43.49 0.96 -11.00
C LEU A 106 -42.18 1.35 -11.69
N GLU A 107 -42.25 2.02 -12.85
CA GLU A 107 -41.08 2.57 -13.53
C GLU A 107 -40.37 3.63 -12.66
N CYS A 108 -41.12 4.59 -12.10
CA CYS A 108 -40.55 5.57 -11.17
C CYS A 108 -39.89 4.90 -9.95
N LYS A 109 -40.54 3.90 -9.34
CA LYS A 109 -39.97 3.17 -8.19
C LYS A 109 -38.71 2.39 -8.56
N ARG A 110 -38.68 1.78 -9.74
CA ARG A 110 -37.50 1.08 -10.26
C ARG A 110 -36.33 2.05 -10.46
N ASP A 111 -36.59 3.23 -10.99
CA ASP A 111 -35.55 4.23 -11.24
C ASP A 111 -35.01 4.80 -9.90
N GLU A 112 -35.87 4.99 -8.90
CA GLU A 112 -35.44 5.36 -7.55
C GLU A 112 -34.57 4.27 -6.90
N ILE A 113 -34.93 2.99 -7.04
CA ILE A 113 -34.11 1.88 -6.53
C ILE A 113 -32.73 1.86 -7.21
N ARG A 114 -32.65 2.18 -8.51
CA ARG A 114 -31.35 2.27 -9.21
C ARG A 114 -30.53 3.44 -8.70
N ARG A 115 -31.16 4.60 -8.47
CA ARG A 115 -30.51 5.78 -7.90
C ARG A 115 -29.94 5.46 -6.51
N LEU A 116 -30.75 4.87 -5.63
CA LEU A 116 -30.32 4.45 -4.29
C LEU A 116 -29.21 3.39 -4.33
N ARG A 117 -29.24 2.49 -5.31
CA ARG A 117 -28.15 1.52 -5.50
C ARG A 117 -26.85 2.22 -5.91
N ALA A 118 -26.90 3.20 -6.81
CA ALA A 118 -25.72 3.97 -7.20
C ALA A 118 -25.15 4.74 -6.01
N GLU A 119 -26.00 5.46 -5.28
CA GLU A 119 -25.65 6.17 -4.05
C GLU A 119 -25.05 5.23 -2.99
N SER A 120 -25.61 4.02 -2.82
CA SER A 120 -25.06 3.01 -1.91
C SER A 120 -23.68 2.50 -2.33
N VAL A 121 -23.37 2.45 -3.63
CA VAL A 121 -22.04 2.06 -4.11
C VAL A 121 -21.03 3.17 -3.82
N GLU A 122 -21.39 4.42 -4.09
CA GLU A 122 -20.56 5.59 -3.78
C GLU A 122 -20.29 5.70 -2.26
N HIS A 123 -21.31 5.54 -1.43
CA HIS A 123 -21.15 5.55 0.03
C HIS A 123 -20.22 4.44 0.53
N ARG A 124 -20.25 3.25 -0.10
CA ARG A 124 -19.33 2.17 0.24
C ARG A 124 -17.88 2.51 -0.13
N GLU A 125 -17.66 3.21 -1.22
CA GLU A 125 -16.32 3.70 -1.60
C GLU A 125 -15.82 4.75 -0.61
N VAL A 126 -16.68 5.69 -0.20
CA VAL A 126 -16.38 6.66 0.87
C VAL A 126 -16.03 5.96 2.17
N ILE A 127 -16.78 4.95 2.60
CA ILE A 127 -16.48 4.16 3.81
C ILE A 127 -15.12 3.47 3.69
N ASN A 128 -14.78 2.91 2.52
CA ASN A 128 -13.48 2.28 2.31
C ASN A 128 -12.34 3.31 2.38
N MET A 129 -12.49 4.49 1.78
CA MET A 129 -11.51 5.57 1.92
C MET A 129 -11.34 6.03 3.37
N LEU A 130 -12.44 6.17 4.12
CA LEU A 130 -12.40 6.53 5.53
C LEU A 130 -11.70 5.46 6.38
N ARG A 131 -11.89 4.18 6.06
CA ARG A 131 -11.17 3.08 6.72
C ARG A 131 -9.68 3.16 6.43
N GLU A 132 -9.28 3.33 5.17
CA GLU A 132 -7.88 3.53 4.79
C GLU A 132 -7.25 4.72 5.54
N ILE A 133 -7.96 5.84 5.67
CA ILE A 133 -7.51 7.02 6.45
C ILE A 133 -7.39 6.70 7.95
N ASN A 134 -8.35 5.98 8.52
CA ASN A 134 -8.27 5.58 9.92
C ASN A 134 -7.08 4.65 10.18
N ASP A 135 -6.83 3.70 9.27
CA ASP A 135 -5.68 2.80 9.36
C ASP A 135 -4.37 3.60 9.27
N LEU A 136 -4.31 4.62 8.40
CA LEU A 136 -3.18 5.56 8.33
C LEU A 136 -2.97 6.35 9.63
N ASN A 137 -4.03 6.71 10.35
CA ASN A 137 -3.91 7.38 11.64
C ASN A 137 -3.35 6.45 12.74
N GLN A 138 -3.56 5.13 12.60
CA GLN A 138 -2.98 4.13 13.51
C GLN A 138 -1.53 3.79 13.19
N VAL A 139 -1.03 4.13 11.99
CA VAL A 139 0.34 3.85 11.55
C VAL A 139 1.35 4.43 12.51
N HIS A 140 1.16 5.65 13.01
CA HIS A 140 2.09 6.27 13.96
C HIS A 140 2.28 5.42 15.22
N GLY A 141 1.17 5.02 15.86
CA GLY A 141 1.22 4.17 17.05
C GLY A 141 1.83 2.80 16.78
N ASN A 142 1.47 2.18 15.66
CA ASN A 142 1.98 0.86 15.28
C ASN A 142 3.48 0.90 14.99
N VAL A 143 3.96 1.91 14.26
CA VAL A 143 5.39 2.09 13.95
C VAL A 143 6.17 2.36 15.24
N GLU A 144 5.68 3.20 16.15
CA GLU A 144 6.33 3.43 17.44
C GLU A 144 6.40 2.17 18.31
N ALA A 145 5.38 1.31 18.27
CA ALA A 145 5.40 0.01 18.93
C ALA A 145 6.45 -0.92 18.31
N TYR A 146 6.48 -1.04 16.97
CA TYR A 146 7.49 -1.85 16.28
C TYR A 146 8.93 -1.34 16.47
N MET A 147 9.12 -0.02 16.66
CA MET A 147 10.42 0.55 17.01
C MET A 147 10.88 0.11 18.42
N LYS A 148 9.96 -0.11 19.36
CA LYS A 148 10.28 -0.61 20.71
C LYS A 148 10.58 -2.11 20.73
N GLU A 149 9.91 -2.87 19.87
CA GLU A 149 10.08 -4.32 19.74
C GLU A 149 11.27 -4.73 18.84
N GLU A 150 12.10 -3.77 18.40
CA GLU A 150 13.24 -3.96 17.47
C GLU A 150 12.85 -4.58 16.10
N GLN A 151 11.57 -4.57 15.74
CA GLN A 151 11.06 -5.10 14.46
C GLN A 151 11.10 -4.04 13.35
N PHE A 152 12.31 -3.56 13.04
CA PHE A 152 12.54 -2.45 12.11
C PHE A 152 12.03 -2.71 10.68
N LEU A 153 12.07 -3.96 10.21
CA LEU A 153 11.64 -4.31 8.86
C LEU A 153 10.15 -4.08 8.67
N LYS A 154 9.31 -4.61 9.57
CA LYS A 154 7.85 -4.46 9.50
C LYS A 154 7.44 -3.00 9.68
N ALA A 155 8.11 -2.29 10.59
CA ALA A 155 7.89 -0.86 10.80
C ALA A 155 8.14 -0.06 9.51
N THR A 156 9.24 -0.37 8.82
CA THR A 156 9.64 0.30 7.57
C THR A 156 8.70 -0.03 6.42
N GLU A 157 8.35 -1.31 6.23
CA GLU A 157 7.42 -1.74 5.18
C GLU A 157 6.04 -1.10 5.35
N LEU A 158 5.53 -1.06 6.58
CA LEU A 158 4.25 -0.45 6.90
C LEU A 158 4.28 1.07 6.68
N LEU A 159 5.37 1.75 7.08
CA LEU A 159 5.54 3.19 6.86
C LEU A 159 5.63 3.53 5.36
N VAL A 160 6.44 2.80 4.59
CA VAL A 160 6.61 3.03 3.14
C VAL A 160 5.31 2.74 2.39
N SER A 161 4.61 1.65 2.73
CA SER A 161 3.30 1.33 2.14
C SER A 161 2.27 2.43 2.42
N SER A 162 2.27 2.97 3.64
CA SER A 162 1.39 4.07 4.06
C SER A 162 1.71 5.38 3.35
N LEU A 163 2.99 5.71 3.19
CA LEU A 163 3.44 6.88 2.43
C LEU A 163 3.09 6.77 0.93
N ASN A 164 3.20 5.58 0.35
CA ASN A 164 2.81 5.32 -1.04
C ASN A 164 1.30 5.44 -1.24
N LEU A 165 0.49 4.93 -0.31
CA LEU A 165 -0.97 5.09 -0.35
C LEU A 165 -1.37 6.57 -0.29
N MET A 166 -0.71 7.33 0.58
CA MET A 166 -0.93 8.77 0.76
C MET A 166 -0.50 9.61 -0.45
N ASN A 167 0.60 9.26 -1.11
CA ASN A 167 1.08 9.93 -2.32
C ASN A 167 0.35 9.48 -3.60
N GLY A 168 -0.36 8.35 -3.56
CA GLY A 168 -1.15 7.83 -4.68
C GLY A 168 -2.62 8.22 -4.57
N LYS A 169 -3.44 7.30 -4.06
CA LYS A 169 -4.92 7.41 -4.06
C LYS A 169 -5.45 8.59 -3.26
N LEU A 170 -4.71 9.03 -2.24
CA LEU A 170 -5.12 10.07 -1.29
C LEU A 170 -4.40 11.42 -1.52
N ALA A 171 -3.66 11.58 -2.61
CA ALA A 171 -2.83 12.75 -2.86
C ALA A 171 -3.62 14.07 -2.97
N GLY A 172 -4.88 13.99 -3.42
CA GLY A 172 -5.75 15.16 -3.59
C GLY A 172 -6.47 15.64 -2.32
N ALA A 173 -6.36 14.91 -1.22
CA ALA A 173 -7.04 15.27 0.03
C ALA A 173 -6.20 16.25 0.85
N GLU A 174 -6.51 17.55 0.73
CA GLU A 174 -5.81 18.62 1.45
C GLU A 174 -5.85 18.45 2.98
N GLY A 175 -6.93 17.86 3.52
CA GLY A 175 -7.07 17.54 4.94
C GLY A 175 -6.10 16.48 5.47
N LEU A 176 -5.38 15.76 4.60
CA LEU A 176 -4.36 14.77 5.00
C LEU A 176 -2.94 15.35 5.01
N LYS A 177 -2.77 16.66 4.77
CA LYS A 177 -1.47 17.31 4.74
C LYS A 177 -0.73 17.23 6.08
N ASP A 178 -1.44 17.41 7.19
CA ASP A 178 -0.86 17.34 8.54
C ASP A 178 -0.40 15.90 8.84
N LEU A 179 -1.25 14.92 8.54
CA LEU A 179 -0.89 13.50 8.66
C LEU A 179 0.31 13.14 7.76
N LYS A 180 0.40 13.74 6.57
CA LYS A 180 1.56 13.60 5.68
C LYS A 180 2.82 14.16 6.29
N SER A 181 2.78 15.37 6.86
CA SER A 181 3.93 15.91 7.59
C SER A 181 4.29 15.04 8.79
N ASP A 182 3.31 14.49 9.50
CA ASP A 182 3.55 13.63 10.66
C ASP A 182 4.20 12.31 10.22
N LEU A 183 3.77 11.67 9.13
CA LEU A 183 4.44 10.48 8.60
C LEU A 183 5.86 10.80 8.09
N ILE A 184 6.09 11.98 7.52
CA ILE A 184 7.44 12.41 7.10
C ILE A 184 8.33 12.64 8.32
N THR A 185 7.83 13.24 9.40
CA THR A 185 8.61 13.39 10.64
C THR A 185 8.87 12.03 11.29
N LEU A 186 7.91 11.11 11.27
CA LEU A 186 8.08 9.74 11.71
C LEU A 186 9.12 8.99 10.85
N ARG A 187 9.14 9.23 9.54
CA ARG A 187 10.18 8.71 8.63
C ARG A 187 11.57 9.17 9.05
N LYS A 188 11.73 10.46 9.39
CA LYS A 188 12.99 11.00 9.90
C LYS A 188 13.38 10.37 11.24
N LYS A 189 12.45 10.26 12.19
CA LYS A 189 12.69 9.60 13.48
C LYS A 189 13.10 8.13 13.32
N LEU A 190 12.43 7.39 12.43
CA LEU A 190 12.79 6.00 12.12
C LEU A 190 14.20 5.94 11.52
N HIS A 191 14.51 6.83 10.59
CA HIS A 191 15.83 6.91 9.99
C HIS A 191 16.91 7.18 11.03
N GLU A 192 16.73 8.19 11.90
CA GLU A 192 17.65 8.49 13.00
C GLU A 192 17.86 7.27 13.92
N LYS A 193 16.78 6.54 14.24
CA LYS A 193 16.86 5.34 15.07
C LYS A 193 17.61 4.20 14.38
N LEU A 194 17.36 3.96 13.08
CA LEU A 194 18.11 2.97 12.30
C LEU A 194 19.59 3.33 12.22
N VAL A 195 19.90 4.60 12.01
CA VAL A 195 21.28 5.12 12.02
C VAL A 195 21.92 4.85 13.38
N GLN A 196 21.24 5.13 14.50
CA GLN A 196 21.74 4.81 15.84
C GLN A 196 22.01 3.32 16.04
N GLU A 197 21.12 2.44 15.59
CA GLU A 197 21.33 0.99 15.70
C GLU A 197 22.49 0.52 14.81
N ILE A 198 22.64 1.05 13.58
CA ILE A 198 23.85 0.79 12.78
C ILE A 198 25.09 1.26 13.53
N HIS A 199 25.09 2.45 14.10
CA HIS A 199 26.23 2.95 14.88
C HIS A 199 26.55 2.04 16.08
N LYS A 200 25.53 1.52 16.76
CA LYS A 200 25.69 0.53 17.83
C LYS A 200 26.32 -0.76 17.29
N HIS A 201 25.81 -1.31 16.21
CA HIS A 201 26.35 -2.55 15.62
C HIS A 201 27.77 -2.40 15.04
N LEU A 202 28.15 -1.19 14.63
CA LEU A 202 29.49 -0.88 14.10
C LEU A 202 30.52 -0.59 15.19
N TYR A 203 30.18 0.24 16.19
CA TYR A 203 31.12 0.80 17.17
C TYR A 203 30.87 0.35 18.63
N MET A 204 29.67 -0.10 18.99
CA MET A 204 29.45 -0.70 20.31
C MET A 204 29.93 -2.14 20.26
N ILE A 205 31.02 -2.34 20.98
CA ILE A 205 31.65 -3.64 21.15
C ILE A 205 30.64 -4.56 21.83
N PRO A 206 30.39 -5.78 21.31
CA PRO A 206 29.58 -6.76 22.02
C PRO A 206 30.15 -6.95 23.42
N ASP A 207 29.30 -7.25 24.40
CA ASP A 207 29.60 -7.52 25.83
C ASP A 207 30.73 -8.55 26.10
N ASN A 208 31.36 -9.06 25.03
CA ASN A 208 32.38 -10.08 24.97
C ASN A 208 33.83 -9.57 25.10
N ILE A 209 34.10 -8.26 25.00
CA ILE A 209 35.46 -7.71 25.26
C ILE A 209 35.55 -7.08 26.65
N PHE A 210 34.47 -6.48 27.15
CA PHE A 210 34.39 -5.95 28.50
C PHE A 210 33.22 -6.60 29.24
N LEU A 211 33.48 -7.78 29.79
CA LEU A 211 32.78 -8.39 30.91
C LEU A 211 31.23 -8.35 30.89
N HIS A 212 30.67 -9.56 30.81
CA HIS A 212 29.40 -9.93 31.41
C HIS A 212 29.11 -9.17 32.72
N LYS A 213 28.19 -8.21 32.68
CA LYS A 213 27.27 -7.93 33.80
C LYS A 213 26.04 -8.80 33.60
N ASN A 214 26.17 -10.10 33.82
CA ASN A 214 25.00 -10.90 34.13
C ASN A 214 24.78 -10.91 35.63
N SER A 215 23.51 -10.70 35.96
CA SER A 215 22.90 -10.79 37.28
C SER A 215 23.47 -11.93 38.13
N GLU A 216 23.77 -11.57 39.38
CA GLU A 216 23.66 -12.39 40.59
C GLU A 216 24.53 -13.66 40.66
N LEU A 217 25.46 -13.63 41.63
CA LEU A 217 26.29 -14.73 42.15
C LEU A 217 27.68 -14.93 41.51
N ASP A 218 28.54 -13.91 41.52
CA ASP A 218 29.94 -14.18 41.90
C ASP A 218 30.63 -12.93 42.47
N ASN A 219 30.96 -12.98 43.75
CA ASN A 219 31.48 -11.86 44.54
C ASN A 219 33.02 -11.89 44.57
N ARG A 220 33.64 -12.11 43.41
CA ARG A 220 35.08 -11.97 43.21
C ARG A 220 35.33 -10.85 42.21
N SER A 221 35.88 -9.74 42.70
CA SER A 221 36.46 -8.70 41.86
C SER A 221 37.43 -9.36 40.90
N LYS A 222 37.09 -9.39 39.61
CA LYS A 222 37.94 -10.00 38.58
C LYS A 222 39.28 -9.27 38.56
N SER A 223 40.36 -10.02 38.68
CA SER A 223 41.72 -9.46 38.75
C SER A 223 42.13 -8.90 37.38
N TYR A 224 43.05 -7.93 37.34
CA TYR A 224 43.63 -7.36 36.11
C TYR A 224 44.02 -8.47 35.09
N GLU A 225 44.65 -9.53 35.60
CA GLU A 225 45.07 -10.70 34.82
C GLU A 225 43.89 -11.45 34.17
N GLU A 226 42.72 -11.56 34.82
CA GLU A 226 41.56 -12.28 34.27
C GLU A 226 40.84 -11.49 33.16
N THR A 227 40.98 -10.15 33.14
CA THR A 227 40.31 -9.28 32.17
C THR A 227 41.18 -9.02 30.94
N PHE A 228 42.50 -8.92 31.11
CA PHE A 228 43.42 -8.51 30.02
C PHE A 228 44.24 -9.67 29.40
N THR A 229 44.44 -10.81 30.08
CA THR A 229 45.13 -11.96 29.45
C THR A 229 44.27 -12.64 28.37
N HIS A 230 42.94 -12.57 28.48
CA HIS A 230 42.00 -13.08 27.47
C HIS A 230 41.88 -12.19 26.23
N ILE A 231 42.38 -10.95 26.25
CA ILE A 231 42.39 -10.02 25.10
C ILE A 231 43.46 -10.41 24.06
N ARG A 232 44.28 -11.43 24.34
CA ARG A 232 45.30 -11.97 23.42
C ARG A 232 44.72 -12.80 22.25
N PHE A 233 43.44 -12.66 21.94
CA PHE A 233 42.88 -13.18 20.69
C PHE A 233 43.06 -12.11 19.60
N VAL A 234 44.08 -12.27 18.76
CA VAL A 234 44.30 -11.38 17.61
C VAL A 234 43.14 -11.58 16.64
N ILE A 235 42.22 -10.61 16.57
CA ILE A 235 41.21 -10.55 15.52
C ILE A 235 41.98 -10.45 14.19
N LYS A 236 41.91 -11.52 13.39
CA LYS A 236 42.49 -11.56 12.04
C LYS A 236 41.58 -10.75 11.14
N LEU A 237 42.11 -9.65 10.61
CA LEU A 237 41.47 -8.97 9.49
C LEU A 237 41.41 -9.92 8.29
N PRO A 238 40.33 -9.89 7.50
CA PRO A 238 40.23 -10.72 6.31
C PRO A 238 41.39 -10.45 5.34
N ALA A 239 41.97 -11.51 4.80
CA ALA A 239 42.93 -11.42 3.70
C ALA A 239 42.17 -11.27 2.36
N GLU A 240 42.66 -10.41 1.47
CA GLU A 240 42.04 -10.17 0.16
C GLU A 240 41.90 -11.46 -0.65
N GLY A 241 40.71 -11.74 -1.18
CA GLY A 241 40.42 -12.87 -2.07
C GLY A 241 39.70 -14.06 -1.43
N ALA A 242 39.43 -14.05 -0.12
CA ALA A 242 38.54 -15.00 0.51
C ALA A 242 37.14 -14.38 0.67
N CYS A 243 36.10 -15.04 0.16
CA CYS A 243 34.72 -14.75 0.56
C CYS A 243 34.65 -14.94 2.08
N CYS A 244 34.53 -13.81 2.78
CA CYS A 244 34.38 -13.82 4.21
C CYS A 244 32.95 -14.29 4.48
N ASP A 245 32.76 -15.55 4.87
CA ASP A 245 31.44 -16.04 5.20
C ASP A 245 31.00 -15.51 6.57
N PHE A 246 30.63 -14.23 6.60
CA PHE A 246 30.04 -13.57 7.77
C PHE A 246 28.60 -14.08 8.05
N SER A 247 28.09 -15.04 7.26
CA SER A 247 26.69 -15.51 7.35
C SER A 247 26.33 -16.15 8.68
N ASN A 248 27.30 -16.49 9.54
CA ASN A 248 27.05 -17.02 10.87
C ASN A 248 27.04 -15.94 11.97
N ASP A 249 27.56 -14.74 11.70
CA ASP A 249 27.61 -13.67 12.68
C ASP A 249 26.24 -13.03 12.86
N ALA A 250 25.73 -13.04 14.09
CA ALA A 250 24.47 -12.38 14.43
C ALA A 250 24.50 -10.88 14.12
N ASN A 251 25.65 -10.24 14.34
CA ASN A 251 25.86 -8.83 14.04
C ASN A 251 25.78 -8.55 12.53
N TYR A 252 26.36 -9.42 11.69
CA TYR A 252 26.25 -9.31 10.23
C TYR A 252 24.79 -9.38 9.76
N LYS A 253 23.99 -10.31 10.32
CA LYS A 253 22.56 -10.43 10.00
C LYS A 253 21.75 -9.21 10.44
N GLN A 254 22.04 -8.68 11.63
CA GLN A 254 21.39 -7.47 12.14
C GLN A 254 21.73 -6.25 11.29
N ILE A 255 23.01 -6.05 10.93
CA ILE A 255 23.46 -5.00 10.01
C ILE A 255 22.75 -5.14 8.65
N ALA A 256 22.62 -6.35 8.12
CA ALA A 256 21.93 -6.59 6.85
C ALA A 256 20.44 -6.22 6.91
N ILE A 257 19.74 -6.56 8.01
CA ILE A 257 18.32 -6.19 8.20
C ILE A 257 18.17 -4.67 8.30
N ILE A 258 19.03 -4.00 9.07
CA ILE A 258 18.95 -2.55 9.25
C ILE A 258 19.27 -1.83 7.94
N LEU A 259 20.31 -2.25 7.21
CA LEU A 259 20.63 -1.70 5.89
C LEU A 259 19.50 -1.92 4.88
N LYS A 260 18.84 -3.09 4.91
CA LYS A 260 17.65 -3.33 4.08
C LYS A 260 16.52 -2.35 4.41
N CYS A 261 16.31 -2.02 5.68
CA CYS A 261 15.32 -1.01 6.09
C CYS A 261 15.70 0.38 5.57
N ILE A 262 16.97 0.79 5.71
CA ILE A 262 17.45 2.08 5.20
C ILE A 262 17.33 2.16 3.68
N ALA A 263 17.63 1.06 2.98
CA ALA A 263 17.45 0.96 1.54
C ALA A 263 15.97 1.12 1.17
N LEU A 264 15.03 0.53 1.91
CA LEU A 264 13.59 0.72 1.69
C LEU A 264 13.12 2.17 1.93
N LEU A 265 13.84 2.95 2.75
CA LEU A 265 13.56 4.37 3.02
C LEU A 265 14.18 5.34 1.99
N ASP A 266 14.92 4.84 0.99
CA ASP A 266 15.65 5.62 -0.02
C ASP A 266 16.64 6.66 0.54
N SER A 267 17.14 6.46 1.76
CA SER A 267 18.07 7.37 2.45
C SER A 267 19.46 6.76 2.69
N LEU A 268 19.89 5.89 1.77
CA LEU A 268 21.16 5.17 1.89
C LEU A 268 22.39 6.10 1.81
N SER A 269 22.38 7.06 0.88
CA SER A 269 23.46 8.05 0.74
C SER A 269 23.60 8.93 1.98
N GLU A 270 22.48 9.40 2.53
CA GLU A 270 22.43 10.19 3.76
C GLU A 270 23.01 9.43 4.96
N THR A 271 22.68 8.14 5.11
CA THR A 271 23.27 7.29 6.17
C THR A 271 24.77 7.12 6.03
N VAL A 272 25.24 6.90 4.80
CA VAL A 272 26.66 6.68 4.50
C VAL A 272 27.48 7.93 4.81
N GLU A 273 26.97 9.11 4.48
CA GLU A 273 27.61 10.38 4.79
C GLU A 273 27.67 10.64 6.30
N ILE A 274 26.56 10.44 7.02
CA ILE A 274 26.50 10.55 8.49
C ILE A 274 27.51 9.59 9.14
N LEU A 275 27.60 8.35 8.63
CA LEU A 275 28.55 7.37 9.15
C LEU A 275 30.01 7.79 8.91
N LYS A 276 30.30 8.37 7.74
CA LYS A 276 31.62 8.92 7.43
C LYS A 276 31.96 10.03 8.42
N GLU A 277 31.09 11.02 8.62
CA GLU A 277 31.35 12.15 9.53
C GLU A 277 31.52 11.71 11.00
N ASN A 278 30.71 10.75 11.45
CA ASN A 278 30.74 10.29 12.84
C ASN A 278 31.92 9.36 13.16
N CYS A 279 32.53 8.72 12.16
CA CYS A 279 33.61 7.75 12.37
C CYS A 279 34.76 8.28 13.26
N SER A 280 35.27 9.49 12.99
CA SER A 280 36.36 10.08 13.79
C SER A 280 35.95 10.31 15.26
N LYS A 281 34.71 10.78 15.49
CA LYS A 281 34.18 11.00 16.83
C LYS A 281 34.01 9.70 17.61
N GLU A 282 33.51 8.65 16.96
CA GLU A 282 33.32 7.33 17.58
C GLU A 282 34.64 6.65 17.91
N LEU A 283 35.64 6.72 17.02
CA LEU A 283 36.98 6.20 17.30
C LEU A 283 37.62 6.88 18.52
N MET A 284 37.44 8.20 18.66
CA MET A 284 37.92 8.93 19.85
C MET A 284 37.13 8.58 21.13
N LYS A 285 35.82 8.28 21.03
CA LYS A 285 35.03 7.78 22.16
C LYS A 285 35.51 6.40 22.61
N ILE A 286 35.82 5.50 21.68
CA ILE A 286 36.37 4.18 21.99
C ILE A 286 37.69 4.30 22.77
N VAL A 287 38.57 5.19 22.34
CA VAL A 287 39.83 5.51 23.04
C VAL A 287 39.56 6.04 24.44
N ARG A 288 38.67 7.04 24.58
CA ARG A 288 38.31 7.61 25.89
C ARG A 288 37.73 6.57 26.83
N ASN A 289 36.74 5.81 26.39
CA ASN A 289 36.07 4.78 27.19
C ASN A 289 37.05 3.69 27.62
N SER A 290 37.91 3.22 26.71
CA SER A 290 38.95 2.24 27.04
C SER A 290 39.94 2.78 28.08
N THR A 291 40.32 4.06 27.95
CA THR A 291 41.22 4.74 28.89
C THR A 291 40.57 4.92 30.26
N GLU A 292 39.28 5.31 30.31
CA GLU A 292 38.51 5.49 31.55
C GLU A 292 38.28 4.16 32.28
N VAL A 293 37.88 3.11 31.56
CA VAL A 293 37.70 1.76 32.12
C VAL A 293 38.99 1.25 32.75
N MET A 294 40.11 1.45 32.07
CA MET A 294 41.41 1.06 32.60
C MET A 294 41.80 1.92 33.80
N TYR A 295 41.69 3.25 33.71
CA TYR A 295 42.01 4.14 34.82
C TYR A 295 41.20 3.82 36.10
N GLY A 296 39.93 3.43 35.94
CA GLY A 296 39.07 2.99 37.05
C GLY A 296 39.44 1.63 37.66
N MET A 297 40.22 0.80 36.96
CA MET A 297 40.74 -0.48 37.45
C MET A 297 42.10 -0.35 38.17
N ILE A 298 42.74 0.82 38.14
CA ILE A 298 43.93 1.09 38.95
C ILE A 298 43.46 1.23 40.41
N PRO A 299 43.95 0.39 41.34
CA PRO A 299 43.60 0.54 42.75
C PRO A 299 44.07 1.91 43.23
N GLN A 300 43.16 2.74 43.75
CA GLN A 300 43.44 4.07 44.34
C GLN A 300 44.27 4.02 45.64
N ASN A 301 44.97 2.91 45.91
CA ASN A 301 45.93 2.79 46.99
C ASN A 301 47.29 2.40 46.41
N SER A 302 48.13 3.39 46.10
CA SER A 302 49.59 3.38 46.33
C SER A 302 50.29 4.49 45.53
N TYR A 303 49.97 5.77 45.74
CA TYR A 303 50.91 6.87 45.44
C TYR A 303 50.68 8.03 46.43
N ALA A 304 51.15 7.87 47.67
CA ALA A 304 51.68 9.03 48.36
C ALA A 304 53.05 9.31 47.71
N CYS A 305 53.15 10.47 47.08
CA CYS A 305 54.35 10.96 46.42
C CYS A 305 55.44 11.24 47.46
N GLU A 306 56.51 10.45 47.48
CA GLU A 306 57.82 10.91 47.98
C GLU A 306 58.92 10.43 47.02
N ILE A 307 59.71 11.40 46.60
CA ILE A 307 60.85 11.33 45.68
C ILE A 307 61.91 10.38 46.27
N GLN A 308 62.28 9.29 45.58
CA GLN A 308 63.64 8.71 45.61
C GLN A 308 63.99 7.92 44.33
N PRO A 309 65.25 8.00 43.85
CA PRO A 309 65.69 7.40 42.60
C PRO A 309 66.08 5.91 42.72
N ILE A 310 65.76 5.23 41.63
CA ILE A 310 66.19 3.94 41.06
C ILE A 310 67.45 3.30 41.70
N PHE A 311 67.27 2.18 42.40
CA PHE A 311 67.94 0.87 42.20
C PHE A 311 67.56 -0.07 43.36
N SER A 312 66.65 -1.01 43.13
CA SER A 312 66.56 -2.23 43.94
C SER A 312 65.95 -3.35 43.12
N VAL A 313 66.77 -4.37 42.90
CA VAL A 313 66.40 -5.65 42.31
C VAL A 313 65.49 -6.39 43.30
N THR A 314 64.18 -6.36 43.06
CA THR A 314 63.27 -7.37 43.61
C THR A 314 62.09 -7.56 42.68
N GLN A 315 62.03 -8.73 42.06
CA GLN A 315 60.96 -9.15 41.17
C GLN A 315 59.63 -9.21 41.93
N ASN A 316 58.71 -8.30 41.61
CA ASN A 316 57.27 -8.53 41.71
C ASN A 316 56.62 -7.96 40.45
N LYS A 317 56.03 -8.85 39.65
CA LYS A 317 55.65 -8.71 38.22
C LYS A 317 54.43 -7.82 37.93
N ASN A 318 54.12 -6.82 38.75
CA ASN A 318 53.00 -5.91 38.48
C ASN A 318 53.56 -4.52 38.17
N GLN A 319 54.13 -4.38 36.98
CA GLN A 319 54.65 -3.11 36.50
C GLN A 319 53.54 -2.30 35.83
N PRO A 320 53.49 -0.96 36.03
CA PRO A 320 52.67 -0.03 35.24
C PRO A 320 52.98 -0.04 33.74
N GLU A 321 54.07 -0.69 33.33
CA GLU A 321 54.53 -0.87 31.94
C GLU A 321 53.66 -1.86 31.14
N HIS A 322 53.11 -2.89 31.78
CA HIS A 322 52.18 -3.82 31.14
C HIS A 322 50.81 -3.16 30.89
N PHE A 323 50.42 -2.25 31.77
CA PHE A 323 49.13 -1.58 31.73
C PHE A 323 48.95 -0.68 30.49
N LEU A 324 49.96 0.12 30.14
CA LEU A 324 49.91 0.96 28.94
C LEU A 324 49.93 0.11 27.66
N LEU A 325 50.71 -0.96 27.66
CA LEU A 325 50.80 -1.89 26.54
C LEU A 325 49.47 -2.65 26.33
N ASP A 326 48.81 -3.04 27.42
CA ASP A 326 47.52 -3.75 27.40
C ASP A 326 46.36 -2.80 27.04
N LEU A 327 46.42 -1.53 27.44
CA LEU A 327 45.51 -0.48 26.94
C LEU A 327 45.64 -0.30 25.44
N LEU A 328 46.87 -0.16 24.94
CA LEU A 328 47.12 0.00 23.52
C LEU A 328 46.65 -1.23 22.74
N ASN A 329 46.97 -2.45 23.20
CA ASN A 329 46.51 -3.68 22.56
C ASN A 329 44.98 -3.81 22.58
N SER A 330 44.31 -3.39 23.66
CA SER A 330 42.85 -3.37 23.75
C SER A 330 42.23 -2.40 22.75
N ILE A 331 42.72 -1.16 22.69
CA ILE A 331 42.26 -0.14 21.73
C ILE A 331 42.49 -0.63 20.29
N LEU A 332 43.66 -1.21 20.01
CA LEU A 332 43.98 -1.72 18.67
C LEU A 332 43.09 -2.91 18.28
N ASN A 333 42.78 -3.81 19.21
CA ASN A 333 41.84 -4.90 18.95
C ASN A 333 40.41 -4.39 18.72
N GLN A 334 39.99 -3.35 19.44
CA GLN A 334 38.70 -2.70 19.21
C GLN A 334 38.66 -2.03 17.83
N PHE A 335 39.72 -1.35 17.42
CA PHE A 335 39.85 -0.78 16.07
C PHE A 335 39.86 -1.84 14.97
N ARG A 336 40.45 -3.01 15.21
CA ARG A 336 40.35 -4.16 14.30
C ARG A 336 38.92 -4.67 14.17
N GLN A 337 38.18 -4.77 15.29
CA GLN A 337 36.78 -5.18 15.26
C GLN A 337 35.90 -4.19 14.50
N VAL A 338 36.11 -2.89 14.73
CA VAL A 338 35.43 -1.82 14.00
C VAL A 338 35.70 -1.95 12.50
N ALA A 339 36.96 -2.19 12.09
CA ALA A 339 37.29 -2.41 10.68
C ALA A 339 36.55 -3.63 10.10
N VAL A 340 36.48 -4.76 10.82
CA VAL A 340 35.71 -5.95 10.40
C VAL A 340 34.22 -5.66 10.24
N ASN A 341 33.63 -4.92 11.18
CA ASN A 341 32.21 -4.52 11.10
C ASN A 341 31.94 -3.61 9.89
N HIS A 342 32.89 -2.73 9.54
CA HIS A 342 32.80 -1.91 8.34
C HIS A 342 32.99 -2.69 7.04
N TYR A 343 33.83 -3.73 7.02
CA TYR A 343 33.88 -4.68 5.89
C TYR A 343 32.54 -5.40 5.71
N ALA A 344 31.94 -5.88 6.80
CA ALA A 344 30.60 -6.47 6.78
C ALA A 344 29.54 -5.49 6.27
N LEU A 345 29.61 -4.21 6.65
CA LEU A 345 28.72 -3.17 6.14
C LEU A 345 28.87 -2.98 4.63
N LEU A 346 30.12 -2.88 4.14
CA LEU A 346 30.44 -2.70 2.72
C LEU A 346 29.95 -3.87 1.86
N ASP A 347 30.17 -5.12 2.31
CA ASP A 347 29.66 -6.31 1.61
C ASP A 347 28.13 -6.29 1.51
N ASN A 348 27.43 -5.90 2.59
CA ASN A 348 25.98 -5.75 2.57
C ASN A 348 25.51 -4.59 1.68
N LEU A 349 26.25 -3.47 1.64
CA LEU A 349 25.96 -2.33 0.78
C LEU A 349 26.10 -2.70 -0.70
N GLU A 350 27.14 -3.44 -1.06
CA GLU A 350 27.36 -3.94 -2.42
C GLU A 350 26.21 -4.88 -2.85
N ARG A 351 25.83 -5.84 -2.00
CA ARG A 351 24.69 -6.73 -2.26
C ARG A 351 23.37 -5.98 -2.45
N ILE A 352 23.13 -4.94 -1.65
CA ILE A 352 21.92 -4.12 -1.76
C ILE A 352 21.94 -3.26 -3.04
N SER A 353 23.11 -2.72 -3.41
CA SER A 353 23.30 -2.00 -4.68
C SER A 353 22.99 -2.89 -5.88
N MET A 354 23.47 -4.15 -5.88
CA MET A 354 23.15 -5.13 -6.92
C MET A 354 21.65 -5.46 -7.00
N THR A 355 20.95 -5.44 -5.86
CA THR A 355 19.52 -5.78 -5.79
C THR A 355 18.62 -4.61 -6.23
N LYS A 356 19.05 -3.36 -6.01
CA LYS A 356 18.23 -2.15 -6.26
C LYS A 356 18.63 -1.32 -7.47
N ALA A 357 19.71 -1.68 -8.20
CA ALA A 357 20.19 -0.98 -9.39
C ALA A 357 20.30 0.56 -9.23
N LEU A 358 20.72 1.02 -8.05
CA LEU A 358 21.06 2.43 -7.81
C LEU A 358 22.57 2.61 -7.99
N SER A 359 22.94 3.35 -9.02
CA SER A 359 24.32 3.59 -9.49
C SER A 359 25.05 4.73 -8.75
N ASP A 360 24.57 5.17 -7.58
CA ASP A 360 25.04 6.42 -6.95
C ASP A 360 25.52 6.27 -5.49
N VAL A 361 25.81 5.04 -5.04
CA VAL A 361 26.18 4.76 -3.63
C VAL A 361 27.70 4.57 -3.43
N THR A 362 28.50 4.69 -4.50
CA THR A 362 29.95 4.44 -4.46
C THR A 362 30.77 5.67 -4.08
N GLN A 363 30.66 6.13 -2.83
CA GLN A 363 31.64 7.06 -2.24
C GLN A 363 32.09 6.68 -0.83
N TYR A 364 31.76 5.46 -0.38
CA TYR A 364 32.24 4.92 0.89
C TYR A 364 33.27 3.85 0.60
N GLU A 365 34.54 4.24 0.60
CA GLU A 365 35.65 3.30 0.44
C GLU A 365 36.21 2.92 1.80
N ILE A 366 36.69 1.67 1.91
CA ILE A 366 37.42 1.23 3.10
C ILE A 366 38.67 2.11 3.35
N ALA A 367 39.21 2.74 2.31
CA ALA A 367 40.31 3.70 2.37
C ALA A 367 40.00 4.92 3.26
N ASP A 368 38.78 5.44 3.22
CA ASP A 368 38.35 6.56 4.08
C ASP A 368 38.38 6.18 5.56
N ILE A 369 38.01 4.94 5.86
CA ILE A 369 37.99 4.39 7.22
C ILE A 369 39.42 4.16 7.71
N TYR A 370 40.28 3.60 6.86
CA TYR A 370 41.68 3.40 7.19
C TYR A 370 42.43 4.72 7.40
N SER A 371 42.14 5.76 6.61
CA SER A 371 42.70 7.10 6.84
C SER A 371 42.30 7.64 8.23
N LYS A 372 41.05 7.44 8.64
CA LYS A 372 40.56 7.87 9.97
C LYS A 372 41.11 7.05 11.12
N LEU A 373 41.21 5.73 10.96
CA LEU A 373 41.87 4.84 11.92
C LEU A 373 43.36 5.16 12.08
N GLN A 374 44.04 5.45 10.97
CA GLN A 374 45.45 5.83 10.98
C GLN A 374 45.65 7.16 11.74
N ALA A 375 44.85 8.18 11.44
CA ALA A 375 44.95 9.47 12.12
C ALA A 375 44.72 9.38 13.64
N THR A 376 43.79 8.54 14.10
CA THR A 376 43.55 8.35 15.55
C THR A 376 44.68 7.58 16.23
N VAL A 377 45.25 6.57 15.56
CA VAL A 377 46.42 5.82 16.06
C VAL A 377 47.68 6.69 16.10
N GLU A 378 47.90 7.54 15.09
CA GLU A 378 48.98 8.53 15.06
C GLU A 378 48.85 9.53 16.20
N LEU A 379 47.65 10.07 16.42
CA LEU A 379 47.37 10.98 17.52
C LEU A 379 47.61 10.32 18.88
N LEU A 380 47.17 9.07 19.06
CA LEU A 380 47.41 8.31 20.29
C LEU A 380 48.90 8.03 20.51
N SER A 381 49.63 7.70 19.44
CA SER A 381 51.08 7.49 19.48
C SER A 381 51.84 8.78 19.81
N LEU A 382 51.40 9.91 19.27
CA LEU A 382 51.97 11.23 19.55
C LEU A 382 51.69 11.68 20.99
N ILE A 383 50.48 11.47 21.52
CA ILE A 383 50.17 11.73 22.93
C ILE A 383 51.07 10.91 23.85
N ILE A 384 51.25 9.62 23.55
CA ILE A 384 52.11 8.74 24.35
C ILE A 384 53.58 9.12 24.21
N LEU A 385 54.03 9.53 23.02
CA LEU A 385 55.39 10.06 22.80
C LEU A 385 55.63 11.35 23.60
N ILE A 386 54.68 12.28 23.60
CA ILE A 386 54.78 13.52 24.38
C ILE A 386 54.77 13.22 25.87
N TYR A 387 53.89 12.33 26.34
CA TYR A 387 53.84 11.91 27.74
C TYR A 387 55.14 11.22 28.17
N THR A 388 55.68 10.33 27.34
CA THR A 388 56.97 9.68 27.60
C THR A 388 58.13 10.67 27.53
N LEU A 389 58.14 11.64 26.61
CA LEU A 389 59.14 12.73 26.57
C LEU A 389 59.04 13.67 27.79
N LEU A 390 57.82 13.93 28.30
CA LEU A 390 57.61 14.68 29.55
C LEU A 390 58.08 13.89 30.77
N LEU A 391 57.95 12.56 30.75
CA LEU A 391 58.41 11.65 31.81
C LEU A 391 59.90 11.30 31.69
N LEU A 392 60.51 11.45 30.51
CA LEU A 392 61.89 11.09 30.25
C LEU A 392 62.84 12.23 30.61
N ASN A 393 63.21 12.22 31.88
CA ASN A 393 64.62 12.23 32.21
C ASN A 393 65.18 10.80 32.47
N GLU A 394 64.41 9.69 32.42
CA GLU A 394 64.95 8.38 32.89
C GLU A 394 64.53 7.02 32.23
N LEU A 395 63.72 6.91 31.16
CA LEU A 395 63.25 5.59 30.65
C LEU A 395 63.49 5.31 29.14
N LEU A 396 64.75 5.21 28.71
CA LEU A 396 65.13 5.06 27.28
C LEU A 396 64.77 3.69 26.66
N GLN A 397 64.59 2.63 27.46
CA GLN A 397 64.30 1.28 26.94
C GLN A 397 62.83 1.04 26.55
N HIS A 398 61.88 1.79 27.11
CA HIS A 398 60.44 1.60 26.87
C HIS A 398 59.94 2.30 25.61
N LEU A 399 60.61 3.39 25.23
CA LEU A 399 60.36 4.11 23.98
C LEU A 399 60.49 3.18 22.76
N GLN A 400 61.49 2.29 22.78
CA GLN A 400 61.85 1.47 21.62
C GLN A 400 60.80 0.38 21.31
N LYS A 401 60.26 -0.31 22.33
CA LYS A 401 59.19 -1.31 22.13
C LYS A 401 57.86 -0.66 21.74
N PHE A 402 57.54 0.48 22.33
CA PHE A 402 56.32 1.22 22.02
C PHE A 402 56.37 1.82 20.61
N GLN A 403 57.49 2.46 20.25
CA GLN A 403 57.74 2.93 18.90
C GLN A 403 57.69 1.79 17.89
N LEU A 404 58.22 0.60 18.20
CA LEU A 404 58.13 -0.54 17.30
C LEU A 404 56.68 -1.00 17.09
N LEU A 405 55.85 -1.03 18.14
CA LEU A 405 54.44 -1.42 18.04
C LEU A 405 53.61 -0.36 17.29
N SER A 406 53.79 0.91 17.62
CA SER A 406 53.17 2.02 16.89
C SER A 406 53.59 2.05 15.41
N LEU A 407 54.90 1.87 15.12
CA LEU A 407 55.45 1.87 13.77
C LEU A 407 54.99 0.66 12.96
N THR A 408 54.90 -0.53 13.56
CA THR A 408 54.38 -1.72 12.87
C THR A 408 52.91 -1.59 12.52
N PHE A 409 52.10 -0.97 13.40
CA PHE A 409 50.69 -0.69 13.10
C PHE A 409 50.50 0.47 12.11
N HIS A 410 51.28 1.55 12.22
CA HIS A 410 51.32 2.62 11.24
C HIS A 410 51.70 2.08 9.86
N HIS A 411 52.75 1.25 9.78
CA HIS A 411 53.13 0.59 8.54
C HIS A 411 52.06 -0.38 8.05
N PHE A 412 51.33 -1.07 8.93
CA PHE A 412 50.23 -1.95 8.55
C PHE A 412 49.06 -1.17 7.93
N PHE A 413 48.59 -0.10 8.58
CA PHE A 413 47.49 0.73 8.08
C PHE A 413 47.89 1.56 6.86
N SER A 414 49.11 2.12 6.83
CA SER A 414 49.65 2.85 5.68
C SER A 414 49.84 1.94 4.47
N ALA A 415 50.36 0.72 4.67
CA ALA A 415 50.47 -0.27 3.59
C ALA A 415 49.09 -0.69 3.06
N LYS A 416 48.09 -0.82 3.95
CA LYS A 416 46.71 -1.10 3.55
C LYS A 416 46.07 0.09 2.80
N LEU A 417 46.28 1.32 3.25
CA LEU A 417 45.80 2.53 2.58
C LEU A 417 46.41 2.67 1.17
N LEU A 418 47.71 2.44 1.02
CA LEU A 418 48.42 2.45 -0.26
C LEU A 418 47.99 1.32 -1.21
N GLN A 419 47.52 0.19 -0.69
CA GLN A 419 46.98 -0.92 -1.48
C GLN A 419 45.58 -0.60 -2.01
N GLU A 420 44.72 0.03 -1.20
CA GLU A 420 43.37 0.44 -1.59
C GLU A 420 43.39 1.62 -2.59
N GLN A 421 44.29 2.59 -2.42
CA GLN A 421 44.43 3.72 -3.37
C GLN A 421 44.98 3.35 -4.75
N LYS A 422 45.49 2.13 -4.95
CA LYS A 422 45.92 1.61 -6.26
C LYS A 422 44.80 0.89 -7.02
N LYS A 423 43.63 0.69 -6.41
CA LYS A 423 42.48 -0.03 -6.98
C LYS A 423 41.30 0.88 -7.37
N SER A 424 41.19 2.06 -6.75
CA SER A 424 40.36 3.20 -7.22
C SER A 424 41.07 3.86 -8.41
#